data_AF-A0A7X7MB86-F1
#
_entry.id   AF-A0A7X7MB86-F1
#
_cell.length_a   1.000
_cell.length_b   1.000
_cell.length_c   1.000
_cell.angle_alpha   90.00
_cell.angle_beta   90.00
_cell.angle_gamma   90.00
#
_symmetry.space_group_name_H-M   'P 1'
#
loop_
_entity.id
_entity.type
_entity.pdbx_description
1 polymer ?
#
loop_
_entity_poly.entity_id
_entity_poly.type
_entity_poly.pdbx_seq_one_letter_code
_entity_poly.pdbx_strand_id
1 'polypeptide(L)' 'QAPRGVVRDPAVHAAVVEAIRGFGTREAGLAWLGVVPSPLRGPEGNIEFLAWWRKGGQPV' A
#
# COMPACT_ATOMS: atom_id res chain seq x y z
N GLN A 1 -8.19 15.98 10.43
CA GLN A 1 -8.12 14.66 11.11
C GLN A 1 -9.30 13.82 10.66
N ALA A 2 -9.07 12.56 10.31
CA ALA A 2 -10.15 11.63 9.99
C ALA A 2 -10.99 11.33 11.25
N PRO A 3 -12.34 11.35 11.19
CA PRO A 3 -13.17 11.03 12.34
C PRO A 3 -12.87 9.59 12.79
N ARG A 4 -12.41 9.44 14.05
CA ARG A 4 -12.01 8.18 14.70
C ARG A 4 -10.76 7.49 14.13
N GLY A 5 -9.90 8.19 13.38
CA GLY A 5 -8.66 7.60 12.85
C GLY A 5 -8.85 6.66 11.65
N VAL A 6 -10.04 6.71 11.01
CA VAL A 6 -10.36 5.89 9.83
C VAL A 6 -10.19 6.69 8.55
N VAL A 7 -9.27 6.27 7.70
CA VAL A 7 -9.04 6.87 6.38
C VAL A 7 -10.11 6.39 5.41
N ARG A 8 -10.94 7.32 4.93
CA ARG A 8 -12.04 7.05 3.98
C ARG A 8 -11.77 7.58 2.58
N ASP A 9 -10.86 8.54 2.45
CA ASP A 9 -10.57 9.18 1.17
C ASP A 9 -9.73 8.24 0.28
N PRO A 10 -10.25 7.83 -0.89
CA PRO A 10 -9.52 6.98 -1.84
C PRO A 10 -8.23 7.63 -2.33
N ALA A 11 -8.16 8.97 -2.41
CA ALA A 11 -6.96 9.68 -2.82
C ALA A 11 -5.83 9.51 -1.78
N VAL A 12 -6.19 9.51 -0.49
CA VAL A 12 -5.23 9.24 0.58
C VAL A 12 -4.75 7.78 0.52
N HIS A 13 -5.65 6.82 0.25
CA HIS A 13 -5.24 5.42 0.07
C HIS A 13 -4.25 5.27 -1.10
N ALA A 14 -4.57 5.85 -2.26
CA ALA A 14 -3.71 5.81 -3.43
C ALA A 14 -2.34 6.45 -3.18
N ALA A 15 -2.31 7.60 -2.50
CA ALA A 15 -1.07 8.29 -2.15
C ALA A 15 -0.18 7.44 -1.22
N VAL A 16 -0.76 6.77 -0.22
CA VAL A 16 -0.01 5.88 0.68
C VAL A 16 0.51 4.65 -0.07
N VAL A 17 -0.31 4.03 -0.93
CA VAL A 17 0.12 2.88 -1.76
C VAL A 17 1.29 3.27 -2.67
N GLU A 18 1.23 4.43 -3.32
CA GLU A 18 2.31 4.90 -4.19
C GLU A 18 3.58 5.25 -3.40
N ALA A 19 3.45 5.84 -2.20
CA ALA A 19 4.59 6.11 -1.33
C ALA A 19 5.30 4.81 -0.92
N ILE A 20 4.55 3.78 -0.53
CA ILE A 20 5.09 2.47 -0.17
C ILE A 20 5.71 1.76 -1.39
N ARG A 21 5.07 1.84 -2.56
CA ARG A 21 5.63 1.36 -3.84
C ARG A 21 6.98 2.02 -4.14
N GLY A 22 7.04 3.35 -4.02
CA GLY A 22 8.24 4.15 -4.23
C GLY A 22 9.37 3.74 -3.31
N PHE A 23 9.10 3.62 -2.00
CA PHE A 23 10.06 3.13 -1.02
C PHE A 23 10.63 1.76 -1.41
N GLY A 24 9.77 0.77 -1.67
CA GLY A 24 10.23 -0.58 -1.95
C GLY A 24 11.02 -0.70 -3.26
N THR A 25 10.63 0.06 -4.30
CA THR A 25 11.33 0.04 -5.60
C THR A 25 12.63 0.82 -5.60
N ARG A 26 12.71 1.95 -4.89
CA ARG A 26 13.88 2.85 -4.94
C ARG A 26 14.87 2.60 -3.82
N GLU A 27 14.39 2.32 -2.62
CA GLU A 27 15.24 2.22 -1.42
C GLU A 27 15.51 0.77 -1.05
N ALA A 28 14.49 -0.10 -1.14
CA ALA A 28 14.64 -1.51 -0.76
C ALA A 28 15.05 -2.45 -1.93
N GLY A 29 15.09 -1.95 -3.16
CA GLY A 29 15.48 -2.74 -4.35
C GLY A 29 14.54 -3.92 -4.66
N LEU A 30 13.26 -3.77 -4.36
CA LEU A 30 12.21 -4.78 -4.59
C LEU A 30 11.47 -4.49 -5.90
N ALA A 31 11.10 -5.55 -6.63
CA ALA A 31 10.19 -5.43 -7.75
C ALA A 31 8.74 -5.44 -7.27
N TRP A 32 7.97 -4.43 -7.67
CA TRP A 32 6.53 -4.34 -7.40
C TRP A 32 5.75 -5.24 -8.36
N LEU A 33 4.96 -6.17 -7.83
CA LEU A 33 4.17 -7.12 -8.63
C LEU A 33 2.66 -6.82 -8.60
N GLY A 34 2.18 -6.10 -7.60
CA GLY A 34 0.79 -5.68 -7.54
C GLY A 34 0.34 -5.32 -6.13
N VAL A 35 -0.89 -4.81 -6.04
CA VAL A 35 -1.57 -4.51 -4.78
C VAL A 35 -3.03 -4.82 -4.92
N VAL A 36 -3.62 -5.31 -3.84
CA VAL A 36 -5.08 -5.50 -3.71
C VAL A 36 -5.55 -4.97 -2.36
N PRO A 37 -6.80 -4.51 -2.24
CA PRO A 37 -7.39 -4.32 -0.92
C PRO A 37 -7.51 -5.69 -0.21
N SER A 38 -7.26 -5.71 1.09
CA SER A 38 -7.55 -6.85 1.95
C SER A 38 -9.06 -7.12 1.94
N PRO A 39 -9.50 -8.40 1.93
CA PRO A 39 -10.91 -8.72 2.11
C PRO A 39 -11.42 -8.39 3.52
N LEU A 40 -10.50 -8.20 4.47
CA LEU A 40 -10.80 -7.81 5.84
C LEU A 40 -10.51 -6.32 6.04
N ARG A 41 -11.28 -5.69 6.92
CA ARG A 41 -10.97 -4.35 7.44
C ARG A 41 -10.21 -4.48 8.75
N GLY A 42 -9.35 -3.52 9.03
CA GLY A 42 -8.71 -3.41 10.34
C GLY A 42 -9.75 -3.18 11.45
N PRO A 43 -9.38 -3.32 12.74
CA PRO A 43 -10.31 -3.26 13.87
C PRO A 43 -11.20 -2.00 13.89
N GLU A 44 -10.62 -0.84 13.54
CA GLU A 44 -11.33 0.44 13.49
C GLU A 44 -12.07 0.68 12.16
N GLY A 45 -12.01 -0.26 11.21
CA GLY A 45 -12.69 -0.20 9.92
C GLY A 45 -11.86 0.37 8.76
N ASN A 46 -10.57 0.61 8.98
CA ASN A 46 -9.64 1.00 7.91
C ASN A 46 -9.59 -0.10 6.82
N ILE A 47 -9.53 0.35 5.56
CA ILE A 47 -9.18 -0.54 4.46
C ILE A 47 -7.68 -0.76 4.55
N GLU A 48 -7.28 -2.03 4.54
CA GLU A 48 -5.89 -2.43 4.48
C GLU A 48 -5.55 -2.91 3.07
N PHE A 49 -4.29 -2.80 2.68
CA PHE A 49 -3.82 -3.19 1.35
C PHE A 49 -2.71 -4.23 1.47
N LEU A 50 -2.78 -5.26 0.63
CA LEU A 50 -1.76 -6.29 0.52
C LEU A 50 -0.93 -6.02 -0.73
N ALA A 51 0.35 -5.72 -0.54
CA ALA A 51 1.29 -5.48 -1.62
C ALA A 51 2.16 -6.72 -1.87
N TRP A 52 2.28 -7.12 -3.14
CA TRP A 52 3.07 -8.26 -3.57
C TRP A 52 4.39 -7.77 -4.18
N TRP A 53 5.49 -8.31 -3.67
CA TRP A 53 6.84 -7.92 -4.02
C TRP A 53 7.70 -9.13 -4.35
N ARG A 54 8.75 -8.91 -5.14
CA ARG A 54 9.82 -9.88 -5.37
C ARG A 54 11.18 -9.29 -5.03
N LYS A 55 11.96 -10.03 -4.25
CA LYS A 55 13.37 -9.72 -3.99
C LYS A 55 14.20 -10.01 -5.24
N GLY A 56 15.01 -9.05 -5.69
CA GLY A 56 15.99 -9.27 -6.76
C GLY A 56 15.45 -9.31 -8.19
N GLY A 57 14.38 -8.56 -8.49
CA GLY A 57 14.00 -8.29 -9.88
C GLY A 57 14.44 -6.88 -10.27
N GLN A 58 15.14 -6.71 -11.40
CA GLN A 58 15.23 -5.39 -12.01
C GLN A 58 13.81 -4.91 -12.37
N PRO A 59 13.53 -3.60 -12.29
CA PRO A 59 12.30 -3.06 -12.84
C PRO A 59 12.24 -3.45 -14.31
N VAL A 60 11.12 -4.05 -14.73
CA VAL A 60 10.78 -4.10 -16.16
C VAL A 60 10.36 -2.70 -16.62
#